data_AF-A0A9Q1HT06-F1
#
_entry.id   AF-A0A9Q1HT06-F1
#
_cell.length_a   1.000
_cell.length_b   1.000
_cell.length_c   1.000
_cell.angle_alpha   90.00
_cell.angle_beta   90.00
_cell.angle_gamma   90.00
#
_symmetry.space_group_name_H-M   'P 1'
#
loop_
_entity.id
_entity.type
_entity.pdbx_description
1 polymer ?
#
loop_
_entity_poly.entity_id
_entity_poly.type
_entity_poly.pdbx_seq_one_letter_code
_entity_poly.pdbx_strand_id
1 'polypeptide(L)'
;MDSLLLFLLHRSPLAMGHVLIRKFIALMAMFLTLDLVCSSSKCSTSEYQTKDGCCRKPEPGFYVIRNCTRQISMLAQKCSNCTGPGMEIVANCTRFSDTDCRRVDLKPVTDPNSTSPPPVNILIPATVVLLLTVLIPLFGGFCYCLHKCRKTAEFLKVPSQV
;
A
#
# COMPACT_ATOMS: atom_id res chain seq x y z
N MET A 1 10.99 -33.93 -57.91
CA MET A 1 10.25 -34.08 -56.65
C MET A 1 10.39 -32.77 -55.87
N ASP A 2 10.08 -31.63 -56.51
CA ASP A 2 10.56 -30.31 -56.07
C ASP A 2 9.45 -29.27 -55.91
N SER A 3 8.18 -29.68 -56.08
CA SER A 3 7.02 -28.79 -55.94
C SER A 3 6.35 -28.87 -54.57
N LEU A 4 6.70 -29.85 -53.73
CA LEU A 4 6.14 -29.99 -52.39
C LEU A 4 6.88 -29.15 -51.33
N LEU A 5 8.14 -28.81 -51.57
CA LEU A 5 8.96 -28.04 -50.63
C LEU A 5 8.60 -26.54 -50.63
N LEU A 6 8.13 -26.02 -51.75
CA LEU A 6 7.69 -24.62 -51.90
C LEU A 6 6.33 -24.34 -51.23
N PHE A 7 5.48 -25.36 -51.07
CA PHE A 7 4.20 -25.20 -50.36
C PHE A 7 4.36 -25.19 -48.83
N LEU A 8 5.44 -25.77 -48.30
CA LEU A 8 5.71 -25.80 -46.86
C LEU A 8 6.42 -24.55 -46.34
N LEU A 9 7.13 -23.81 -47.21
CA LEU A 9 7.81 -22.56 -46.86
C LEU A 9 6.92 -21.30 -46.98
N HIS A 10 5.71 -21.43 -47.54
CA HIS A 10 4.75 -20.33 -47.67
C HIS A 10 3.60 -20.41 -46.63
N ARG A 11 3.83 -21.05 -45.46
CA ARG A 11 2.96 -20.88 -44.29
C ARG A 11 3.33 -19.60 -43.56
N SER A 12 2.68 -18.53 -44.00
CA SER A 12 2.78 -17.15 -43.56
C SER A 12 2.94 -17.00 -42.03
N PRO A 13 3.95 -16.25 -41.54
CA PRO A 13 4.12 -15.94 -40.12
C PRO A 13 2.96 -15.11 -39.51
N LEU A 14 2.03 -14.64 -40.35
CA LEU A 14 0.80 -13.94 -39.95
C LEU A 14 -0.20 -14.85 -39.21
N ALA A 15 -0.18 -16.17 -39.41
CA ALA A 15 -1.13 -17.08 -38.75
C ALA A 15 -0.76 -17.38 -37.28
N MET A 16 0.54 -17.32 -36.92
CA MET A 16 0.99 -17.56 -35.53
C MET A 16 0.78 -16.33 -34.63
N GLY A 17 0.84 -15.12 -35.18
CA GLY A 17 0.54 -13.89 -34.44
C GLY A 17 -0.89 -13.86 -33.89
N HIS A 18 -1.85 -14.37 -34.66
CA HIS A 18 -3.26 -14.33 -34.29
C HIS A 18 -3.61 -15.22 -33.07
N VAL A 19 -2.87 -16.32 -32.87
CA VAL A 19 -3.04 -17.20 -31.71
C VAL A 19 -2.46 -16.58 -30.44
N LEU A 20 -1.30 -15.93 -30.56
CA LEU A 20 -0.66 -15.23 -29.44
C LEU A 20 -1.47 -14.02 -28.99
N ILE A 21 -2.01 -13.23 -29.93
CA ILE A 21 -2.85 -12.07 -29.64
C ILE A 21 -4.13 -12.50 -28.90
N ARG A 22 -4.80 -13.57 -29.35
CA ARG A 22 -6.01 -14.09 -28.65
C ARG A 22 -5.72 -14.54 -27.23
N LYS A 23 -4.59 -15.22 -27.00
CA LYS A 23 -4.17 -15.62 -25.65
C LYS A 23 -3.84 -14.42 -24.78
N PHE A 24 -3.17 -13.40 -25.33
CA PHE A 24 -2.83 -12.18 -24.62
C PHE A 24 -4.08 -11.38 -24.22
N ILE A 25 -5.06 -11.24 -25.12
CA ILE A 25 -6.34 -10.58 -24.82
C ILE A 25 -7.10 -11.31 -23.70
N ALA A 26 -7.16 -12.65 -23.73
CA ALA A 26 -7.79 -13.42 -22.66
C ALA A 26 -7.08 -13.25 -21.30
N LEU A 27 -5.75 -13.16 -21.32
CA LEU A 27 -4.95 -12.93 -20.12
C LEU A 27 -5.20 -11.52 -19.54
N MET A 28 -5.18 -10.48 -20.38
CA MET A 28 -5.50 -9.11 -19.98
C MET A 28 -6.95 -8.98 -19.49
N ALA A 29 -7.90 -9.67 -20.12
CA ALA A 29 -9.30 -9.70 -19.67
C ALA A 29 -9.44 -10.34 -18.27
N MET A 30 -8.71 -11.44 -17.99
CA MET A 30 -8.69 -12.02 -16.65
C MET A 30 -8.10 -11.05 -15.61
N PHE A 31 -7.00 -10.36 -15.93
CA PHE A 31 -6.42 -9.34 -15.06
C PHE A 31 -7.40 -8.19 -14.77
N LEU A 32 -8.10 -7.68 -15.79
CA LEU A 32 -9.10 -6.62 -15.62
C LEU A 32 -10.30 -7.06 -14.77
N THR A 33 -10.71 -8.32 -14.84
CA THR A 33 -11.77 -8.85 -13.96
C THR A 33 -11.34 -9.02 -12.52
N LEU A 34 -10.06 -9.31 -12.26
CA LEU A 34 -9.49 -9.44 -10.92
C LEU A 34 -9.42 -8.10 -10.18
N ASP A 35 -9.13 -7.01 -10.91
CA ASP A 35 -9.18 -5.65 -10.35
C ASP A 35 -10.60 -5.25 -9.93
N LEU A 36 -11.63 -5.70 -10.66
CA LEU A 36 -13.03 -5.44 -10.32
C LEU A 36 -13.45 -6.13 -9.00
N VAL A 37 -12.98 -7.35 -8.76
CA VAL A 37 -13.26 -8.12 -7.53
C VAL A 37 -12.52 -7.55 -6.31
N CYS A 38 -11.40 -6.85 -6.53
CA CYS A 38 -10.69 -6.08 -5.51
C CYS A 38 -11.16 -4.61 -5.43
N SER A 39 -12.43 -4.33 -5.77
CA SER A 39 -13.09 -3.09 -5.37
C SER A 39 -13.18 -3.04 -3.84
N SER A 40 -12.06 -2.67 -3.21
CA SER A 40 -12.02 -2.20 -1.85
C SER A 40 -13.12 -1.16 -1.75
N SER A 41 -14.13 -1.43 -0.92
CA SER A 41 -15.12 -0.44 -0.56
C SER A 41 -14.36 0.82 -0.16
N LYS A 42 -14.33 1.82 -1.04
CA LYS A 42 -13.69 3.09 -0.73
C LYS A 42 -14.54 3.69 0.38
N CYS A 43 -13.99 3.73 1.58
CA CYS A 43 -14.66 4.36 2.70
C CYS A 43 -14.99 5.81 2.35
N SER A 44 -16.05 6.34 2.94
CA SER A 44 -16.41 7.75 2.75
C SER A 44 -15.26 8.68 3.19
N THR A 45 -15.26 9.92 2.72
CA THR A 45 -14.28 10.94 3.14
C THR A 45 -14.33 11.22 4.64
N SER A 46 -15.46 10.96 5.30
CA SER A 46 -15.65 11.04 6.76
C SER A 46 -15.21 9.77 7.52
N GLU A 47 -14.73 8.75 6.81
CA GLU A 47 -14.40 7.43 7.35
C GLU A 47 -12.94 7.05 7.07
N TYR A 48 -12.46 6.06 7.79
CA TYR A 48 -11.15 5.44 7.57
C TYR A 48 -11.29 3.92 7.51
N GLN A 49 -10.43 3.30 6.70
CA GLN A 49 -10.44 1.86 6.52
C GLN A 49 -9.73 1.15 7.68
N THR A 50 -10.40 0.15 8.25
CA THR A 50 -9.85 -0.80 9.22
C THR A 50 -9.90 -2.22 8.67
N LYS A 51 -9.43 -3.20 9.45
CA LYS A 51 -9.55 -4.62 9.09
C LYS A 51 -11.00 -5.10 9.06
N ASP A 52 -11.85 -4.48 9.88
CA ASP A 52 -13.25 -4.89 10.08
C ASP A 52 -14.25 -4.15 9.18
N GLY A 53 -13.81 -3.07 8.50
CA GLY A 53 -14.64 -2.30 7.57
C GLY A 53 -14.24 -0.84 7.49
N CYS A 54 -15.22 0.04 7.26
CA CYS A 54 -15.06 1.49 7.31
C CYS A 54 -15.53 2.00 8.67
N CYS A 55 -14.70 2.76 9.36
CA CYS A 55 -15.01 3.37 10.65
C CYS A 55 -15.13 4.89 10.49
N ARG A 56 -16.07 5.51 11.19
CA ARG A 56 -16.19 6.97 11.25
C ARG A 56 -14.95 7.58 11.91
N LYS A 57 -14.42 8.67 11.33
CA LYS A 57 -13.30 9.41 11.93
C LYS A 57 -13.72 10.07 13.25
N PRO A 58 -12.82 10.14 14.25
CA PRO A 58 -13.09 10.91 15.47
C PRO A 58 -13.19 12.41 15.16
N GLU A 59 -13.80 13.15 16.07
CA GLU A 59 -13.83 14.61 16.00
C GLU A 59 -12.41 15.20 16.13
N PRO A 60 -12.15 16.37 15.53
CA PRO A 60 -10.87 17.05 15.69
C PRO A 60 -10.52 17.25 17.18
N GLY A 61 -9.28 16.91 17.56
CA GLY A 61 -8.84 16.95 18.95
C GLY A 61 -9.11 15.66 19.74
N PHE A 62 -9.53 14.58 19.07
CA PHE A 62 -9.61 13.24 19.64
C PHE A 62 -8.76 12.23 18.85
N TYR A 63 -8.18 11.27 19.56
CA TYR A 63 -7.45 10.14 18.99
C TYR A 63 -8.14 8.81 19.32
N VAL A 64 -7.95 7.80 18.48
CA VAL A 64 -8.58 6.48 18.61
C VAL A 64 -7.80 5.62 19.60
N ILE A 65 -8.45 5.23 20.70
CA ILE A 65 -7.92 4.20 21.62
C ILE A 65 -8.27 2.81 21.12
N ARG A 66 -9.50 2.65 20.59
CA ARG A 66 -10.02 1.37 20.10
C ARG A 66 -10.72 1.56 18.76
N ASN A 67 -10.26 0.83 17.75
CA ASN A 67 -10.89 0.80 16.44
C ASN A 67 -12.33 0.27 16.53
N CYS A 68 -13.19 0.72 15.62
CA CYS A 68 -14.51 0.14 15.49
C CYS A 68 -14.42 -1.27 14.92
N THR A 69 -15.37 -2.11 15.30
CA THR A 69 -15.62 -3.44 14.71
C THR A 69 -17.07 -3.52 14.28
N ARG A 70 -17.49 -4.65 13.71
CA ARG A 70 -18.91 -4.85 13.34
C ARG A 70 -19.88 -4.78 14.52
N GLN A 71 -19.40 -5.01 15.75
CA GLN A 71 -20.22 -5.06 16.96
C GLN A 71 -19.97 -3.88 17.91
N ILE A 72 -18.77 -3.28 17.87
CA ILE A 72 -18.34 -2.27 18.85
C ILE A 72 -18.04 -0.96 18.11
N SER A 73 -18.61 0.14 18.60
CA SER A 73 -18.30 1.48 18.12
C SER A 73 -16.86 1.88 18.47
N MET A 74 -16.31 2.81 17.70
CA MET A 74 -14.98 3.36 17.97
C MET A 74 -14.94 4.01 19.36
N LEU A 75 -13.86 3.76 20.11
CA LEU A 75 -13.55 4.49 21.34
C LEU A 75 -12.46 5.51 21.06
N ALA A 76 -12.76 6.78 21.31
CA ALA A 76 -11.84 7.89 21.13
C ALA A 76 -11.66 8.68 22.44
N GLN A 77 -10.50 9.30 22.61
CA GLN A 77 -10.16 10.12 23.77
C GLN A 77 -9.61 11.47 23.31
N LYS A 78 -9.89 12.50 24.11
CA LYS A 78 -9.43 13.86 23.87
C LYS A 78 -7.91 13.93 24.00
N CYS A 79 -7.26 14.66 23.09
CA CYS A 79 -5.82 14.85 23.12
C CYS A 79 -5.37 15.64 24.36
N SER A 80 -4.19 15.30 24.86
CA SER A 80 -3.47 16.03 25.89
C SER A 80 -3.02 17.40 25.38
N ASN A 81 -3.09 18.42 26.25
CA ASN A 81 -2.80 19.82 25.90
C ASN A 81 -1.43 20.32 26.40
N CYS A 82 -0.61 19.45 27.00
CA CYS A 82 0.74 19.75 27.53
C CYS A 82 0.84 21.05 28.35
N THR A 83 -0.19 21.45 29.11
CA THR A 83 -0.21 22.75 29.84
C THR A 83 0.63 22.77 31.13
N GLY A 84 1.56 21.82 31.30
CA GLY A 84 2.42 21.76 32.48
C GLY A 84 3.60 22.73 32.40
N PRO A 85 4.10 23.28 33.52
CA PRO A 85 5.29 24.12 33.51
C PRO A 85 6.51 23.32 33.00
N GLY A 86 7.23 23.89 32.03
CA GLY A 86 8.39 23.26 31.41
C GLY A 86 8.07 22.10 30.46
N MET A 87 6.81 21.93 30.07
CA MET A 87 6.41 20.95 29.06
C MET A 87 6.46 21.57 27.66
N GLU A 88 6.98 20.83 26.70
CA GLU A 88 6.97 21.15 25.28
C GLU A 88 6.29 20.01 24.51
N ILE A 89 5.60 20.36 23.42
CA ILE A 89 5.00 19.40 22.50
C ILE A 89 6.10 18.87 21.57
N VAL A 90 6.45 17.59 21.72
CA VAL A 90 7.40 16.90 20.84
C VAL A 90 6.72 16.38 19.59
N ALA A 91 5.49 15.88 19.73
CA ALA A 91 4.67 15.42 18.62
C ALA A 91 3.22 15.86 18.81
N ASN A 92 2.63 16.41 17.74
CA ASN A 92 1.23 16.81 17.74
C ASN A 92 0.30 15.59 17.81
N CYS A 93 -0.85 15.75 18.44
CA CYS A 93 -1.89 14.73 18.45
C CYS A 93 -2.28 14.34 17.01
N THR A 94 -2.41 13.04 16.79
CA THR A 94 -2.92 12.49 15.53
C THR A 94 -4.16 11.66 15.80
N ARG A 95 -4.83 11.20 14.74
CA ARG A 95 -5.97 10.29 14.89
C ARG A 95 -5.63 8.97 15.60
N PHE A 96 -4.35 8.59 15.68
CA PHE A 96 -3.90 7.31 16.24
C PHE A 96 -2.97 7.45 17.44
N SER A 97 -2.59 8.67 17.81
CA SER A 97 -1.65 8.93 18.89
C SER A 97 -2.03 10.20 19.61
N ASP A 98 -1.90 10.19 20.94
CA ASP A 98 -2.02 11.40 21.74
C ASP A 98 -0.87 12.38 21.43
N THR A 99 -0.99 13.61 21.94
CA THR A 99 0.10 14.59 21.97
C THR A 99 1.25 14.05 22.82
N ASP A 100 2.47 14.01 22.28
CA ASP A 100 3.66 13.66 23.05
C ASP A 100 4.19 14.91 23.75
N CYS A 101 4.11 14.91 25.08
CA CYS A 101 4.58 16.01 25.91
C CYS A 101 5.88 15.61 26.61
N ARG A 102 6.93 16.42 26.45
CA ARG A 102 8.21 16.19 27.13
C ARG A 102 8.55 17.37 28.03
N ARG A 103 9.13 17.08 29.19
CA ARG A 103 9.77 18.13 30.00
C ARG A 103 11.08 18.54 29.36
N VAL A 104 11.20 19.82 29.05
CA VAL A 104 12.44 20.42 28.61
C VAL A 104 13.17 20.89 29.84
N ASP A 105 14.08 20.05 30.34
CA ASP A 105 15.09 20.52 31.26
C ASP A 105 16.01 21.43 30.45
N LEU A 106 15.92 22.74 30.68
CA LEU A 106 16.78 23.76 30.09
C LEU A 106 18.23 23.48 30.50
N LYS A 107 18.90 22.57 29.78
CA LYS A 107 20.35 22.46 29.84
C LYS A 107 20.92 23.63 29.05
N PRO A 108 21.88 24.39 29.63
CA PRO A 108 22.55 25.46 28.91
C PRO A 108 23.20 24.88 27.64
N VAL A 109 22.74 25.34 26.48
CA VAL A 109 23.28 24.96 25.18
C VAL A 109 24.72 25.44 25.13
N THR A 110 25.66 24.50 25.11
CA THR A 110 27.05 24.76 24.75
C THR A 110 27.20 24.29 23.32
N ASP A 111 27.22 25.22 22.36
CA ASP A 111 27.28 24.93 20.92
C ASP A 111 28.55 24.15 20.56
N PRO A 112 28.47 22.84 20.21
CA PRO A 112 29.61 22.11 19.68
C PRO A 112 29.51 22.17 18.16
N ASN A 113 30.16 23.18 17.58
CA ASN A 113 30.91 23.10 16.33
C ASN A 113 30.34 22.16 15.24
N SER A 114 29.44 22.70 14.42
CA SER A 114 28.95 22.09 13.18
C SER A 114 30.09 21.72 12.23
N THR A 115 30.33 20.42 12.04
CA THR A 115 31.21 19.91 10.98
C THR A 115 30.34 19.33 9.87
N SER A 116 30.48 19.87 8.66
CA SER A 116 29.69 19.49 7.48
C SER A 116 30.02 18.06 7.01
N PRO A 117 29.03 17.28 6.57
CA PRO A 117 29.28 15.99 5.93
C PRO A 117 29.80 16.20 4.48
N PRO A 118 30.75 15.37 4.02
CA PRO A 118 31.29 15.46 2.66
C PRO A 118 30.28 14.96 1.60
N PRO A 119 30.38 15.46 0.35
CA PRO A 119 29.52 15.03 -0.75
C PRO A 119 29.90 13.62 -1.23
N VAL A 120 28.93 12.72 -1.24
CA VAL A 120 29.07 11.37 -1.81
C VAL A 120 28.50 11.38 -3.23
N ASN A 121 29.37 11.25 -4.24
CA ASN A 121 28.96 11.07 -5.64
C ASN A 121 28.63 9.60 -5.89
N ILE A 122 27.34 9.26 -5.86
CA ILE A 122 26.82 7.93 -6.20
C ILE A 122 26.35 7.96 -7.67
N LEU A 123 27.17 7.45 -8.58
CA LEU A 123 26.79 7.26 -9.98
C LEU A 123 26.09 5.90 -10.13
N ILE A 124 24.76 5.89 -10.02
CA ILE A 124 23.94 4.70 -10.31
C ILE A 124 23.61 4.70 -11.81
N PRO A 125 23.92 3.63 -12.58
CA PRO A 125 23.55 3.57 -13.99
C PRO A 125 22.02 3.62 -14.12
N ALA A 126 21.52 4.64 -14.83
CA ALA A 126 20.09 4.95 -14.97
C ALA A 126 19.25 3.77 -15.49
N THR A 127 19.87 2.84 -16.22
CA THR A 127 19.24 1.61 -16.74
C THR A 127 18.88 0.61 -15.66
N VAL A 128 19.68 0.49 -14.59
CA VAL A 128 19.38 -0.41 -13.46
C VAL A 128 18.28 0.17 -12.58
N VAL A 129 18.26 1.49 -12.40
CA VAL A 129 17.17 2.19 -11.69
C VAL A 129 15.85 2.00 -12.45
N LEU A 130 15.85 2.17 -13.77
CA LEU A 130 14.63 2.02 -14.59
C LEU A 130 14.09 0.58 -14.58
N LEU A 131 14.96 -0.43 -14.62
CA LEU A 131 14.53 -1.83 -14.59
C LEU A 131 13.94 -2.20 -13.22
N LEU A 132 14.58 -1.76 -12.13
CA LEU A 132 14.09 -1.97 -10.76
C LEU A 132 12.79 -1.21 -10.51
N THR A 133 12.65 0.02 -10.99
CA THR A 133 11.41 0.80 -10.83
C THR A 133 10.22 0.21 -11.59
N VAL A 134 10.43 -0.61 -12.62
CA VAL A 134 9.33 -1.28 -13.34
C VAL A 134 9.03 -2.68 -12.77
N LEU A 135 10.07 -3.47 -12.45
CA LEU A 135 9.88 -4.84 -11.98
C LEU A 135 9.38 -4.91 -10.53
N ILE A 136 9.83 -4.01 -9.65
CA ILE A 136 9.43 -3.99 -8.24
C ILE A 136 7.92 -3.73 -8.06
N PRO A 137 7.28 -2.75 -8.73
CA PRO A 137 5.84 -2.56 -8.58
C PRO A 137 5.01 -3.65 -9.26
N LEU A 138 5.51 -4.28 -10.33
CA LEU A 138 4.82 -5.42 -10.95
C LEU A 138 4.83 -6.65 -10.04
N PHE A 139 6.00 -7.05 -9.54
CA PHE A 139 6.13 -8.17 -8.61
C PHE A 139 5.50 -7.85 -7.25
N GLY A 140 5.70 -6.63 -6.75
CA GLY A 140 5.13 -6.15 -5.50
C GLY A 140 3.60 -6.09 -5.54
N GLY A 141 3.02 -5.57 -6.62
CA GLY A 141 1.58 -5.56 -6.85
C GLY A 141 1.01 -6.96 -6.94
N PHE A 142 1.67 -7.86 -7.69
CA PHE A 142 1.26 -9.25 -7.81
C PHE A 142 1.30 -10.00 -6.46
N CYS A 143 2.42 -9.91 -5.73
CA CYS A 143 2.55 -10.53 -4.41
C CYS A 143 1.58 -9.93 -3.39
N TYR A 144 1.35 -8.61 -3.42
CA TYR A 144 0.38 -7.95 -2.55
C TYR A 144 -1.05 -8.40 -2.83
N CYS A 145 -1.45 -8.50 -4.11
CA CYS A 145 -2.75 -9.02 -4.51
C CYS A 145 -2.93 -10.47 -4.05
N LEU A 146 -1.94 -11.34 -4.28
CA LEU A 146 -1.99 -12.73 -3.82
C LEU A 146 -2.13 -12.85 -2.30
N HIS A 147 -1.35 -12.05 -1.55
CA HIS A 147 -1.42 -12.07 -0.09
C HIS A 147 -2.76 -11.54 0.43
N LYS A 148 -3.34 -10.51 -0.22
CA LYS A 148 -4.65 -9.96 0.14
C LYS A 148 -5.80 -10.92 -0.20
N CYS A 149 -5.75 -11.59 -1.35
CA CYS A 149 -6.72 -12.62 -1.74
C CYS A 149 -6.66 -13.85 -0.82
N ARG A 150 -5.47 -14.26 -0.37
CA ARG A 150 -5.34 -15.38 0.57
C ARG A 150 -6.05 -15.10 1.89
N LYS A 151 -5.96 -13.87 2.41
CA LYS A 151 -6.64 -13.51 3.66
C LYS A 151 -8.16 -13.51 3.53
N THR A 152 -8.72 -13.08 2.40
CA THR A 152 -10.19 -13.09 2.22
C THR A 152 -10.75 -14.50 2.04
N ALA A 153 -9.99 -15.44 1.47
CA ALA A 153 -10.41 -16.84 1.31
C ALA A 153 -10.54 -17.58 2.65
N GLU A 154 -9.68 -17.29 3.64
CA GLU A 154 -9.78 -17.90 4.97
C GLU A 154 -11.00 -17.39 5.77
N PHE A 155 -11.46 -16.16 5.54
CA PHE A 155 -12.68 -15.62 6.17
C PHE A 155 -13.99 -16.17 5.57
N LEU A 156 -13.98 -16.67 4.33
CA LEU A 156 -15.14 -17.32 3.71
C LEU A 156 -15.30 -18.79 4.11
N LYS A 157 -14.30 -19.36 4.80
CA LYS A 157 -14.41 -20.67 5.44
C LYS A 157 -15.05 -20.52 6.83
N VAL A 158 -16.25 -19.93 6.87
CA VAL A 158 -17.11 -20.04 8.06
C VAL A 158 -17.59 -21.50 8.10
N PRO A 159 -17.29 -22.26 9.17
CA PRO A 159 -17.87 -23.58 9.31
C PRO A 159 -19.38 -23.41 9.42
N SER A 160 -20.10 -23.96 8.45
CA SER A 160 -21.52 -24.25 8.60
C SER A 160 -21.64 -25.26 9.74
N GLN A 161 -21.73 -24.78 10.97
CA GLN A 161 -22.17 -25.58 12.09
C GLN A 161 -23.65 -25.29 12.31
N VAL A 162 -24.39 -26.34 12.00
CA VAL A 162 -25.77 -26.66 12.38
C VAL A 162 -25.99 -26.44 13.87
#